data_AF-A0A924SE97-F1
#
_entry.id   AF-A0A924SE97-F1
#
_cell.length_a   1.000
_cell.length_b   1.000
_cell.length_c   1.000
_cell.angle_alpha   90.00
_cell.angle_beta   90.00
_cell.angle_gamma   90.00
#
_symmetry.space_group_name_H-M   'P 1'
#
loop_
_entity.id
_entity.type
_entity.pdbx_description
1 polymer ?
#
loop_
_entity_poly.entity_id
_entity_poly.type
_entity_poly.pdbx_seq_one_letter_code
_entity_poly.pdbx_strand_id
1 'polypeptide(L)'
;SLVARLDERSRVRTPGTIDYSFRPALQEPALGIGPDGAWGLSGVRARLRTPGTVARVVVRSDAQPTGPLTTALQRSTDATSAPSPALVLVRHALPAVTPLRAPTLQVTLTGVSGLVVDMPGAGFRRGEPVTVVGTTDGPAVLRLTGLTAGTQVQVVGGPRVRADRAGVAHVRLG
;
A
#
# COMPACT_ATOMS: atom_id res chain seq x y z
N SER A 1 -27.07 15.69 30.67
CA SER A 1 -26.55 16.12 29.37
C SER A 1 -25.03 16.01 29.40
N LEU A 2 -24.45 15.02 28.73
CA LEU A 2 -23.02 14.95 28.45
C LEU A 2 -22.86 14.14 27.15
N VAL A 3 -22.38 14.82 26.12
CA VAL A 3 -22.24 14.32 24.74
C VAL A 3 -21.04 13.38 24.69
N ALA A 4 -21.26 12.12 24.30
CA ALA A 4 -20.18 11.18 24.05
C ALA A 4 -19.45 11.56 22.75
N ARG A 5 -18.13 11.60 22.87
CA ARG A 5 -17.16 12.19 21.93
C ARG A 5 -17.14 11.41 20.62
N LEU A 6 -17.18 12.17 19.53
CA LEU A 6 -17.01 11.72 18.16
C LEU A 6 -15.69 10.94 18.03
N ASP A 7 -15.79 9.73 17.47
CA ASP A 7 -14.72 8.82 17.04
C ASP A 7 -13.43 9.56 16.61
N GLU A 8 -12.41 9.59 17.48
CA GLU A 8 -11.03 9.77 17.06
C GLU A 8 -10.53 8.47 16.43
N ARG A 9 -11.02 8.16 15.22
CA ARG A 9 -10.29 7.24 14.33
C ARG A 9 -8.99 7.95 13.96
N SER A 10 -7.94 7.66 14.71
CA SER A 10 -6.58 8.04 14.34
C SER A 10 -6.31 7.49 12.94
N ARG A 11 -6.38 8.38 11.94
CA ARG A 11 -6.03 8.07 10.56
C ARG A 11 -4.62 7.50 10.61
N VAL A 12 -4.47 6.20 10.41
CA VAL A 12 -3.17 5.53 10.33
C VAL A 12 -2.42 6.26 9.21
N ARG A 13 -1.47 7.11 9.58
CA ARG A 13 -0.80 8.04 8.65
C ARG A 13 0.13 7.31 7.67
N THR A 14 0.40 6.03 7.94
CA THR A 14 1.54 5.30 7.39
C THR A 14 1.22 3.79 7.40
N PRO A 15 0.32 3.27 6.56
CA PRO A 15 0.09 1.83 6.46
C PRO A 15 1.22 1.18 5.65
N GLY A 16 1.78 0.09 6.14
CA GLY A 16 2.76 -0.74 5.41
C GLY A 16 2.21 -1.44 4.17
N THR A 17 0.91 -1.29 3.85
CA THR A 17 0.28 -1.85 2.64
C THR A 17 -0.80 -0.92 2.12
N ILE A 18 -0.86 -0.79 0.81
CA ILE A 18 -1.85 -0.04 0.04
C ILE A 18 -2.41 -0.97 -1.00
N ASP A 19 -3.73 -1.00 -1.11
CA ASP A 19 -4.47 -1.73 -2.14
C ASP A 19 -5.56 -0.81 -2.66
N TYR A 20 -5.42 -0.38 -3.91
CA TYR A 20 -6.31 0.60 -4.50
C TYR A 20 -6.63 0.24 -5.95
N SER A 21 -7.91 0.39 -6.31
CA SER A 21 -8.40 0.19 -7.66
C SER A 21 -9.11 1.44 -8.16
N PHE A 22 -8.97 1.75 -9.44
CA PHE A 22 -9.59 2.91 -10.08
C PHE A 22 -10.04 2.64 -11.49
N ARG A 23 -10.96 3.47 -11.97
CA ARG A 23 -11.38 3.51 -13.38
C ARG A 23 -10.63 4.63 -14.09
N PRO A 24 -9.68 4.30 -14.99
CA PRO A 24 -8.85 5.30 -15.63
C PRO A 24 -9.62 6.36 -16.45
N ALA A 25 -10.78 5.98 -17.01
CA ALA A 25 -11.67 6.86 -17.75
C ALA A 25 -12.33 7.94 -16.89
N LEU A 26 -12.32 7.80 -15.55
CA LEU A 26 -12.90 8.74 -14.60
C LEU A 26 -11.83 9.53 -13.84
N GLN A 27 -10.55 9.42 -14.22
CA GLN A 27 -9.47 10.19 -13.59
C GLN A 27 -9.41 11.60 -14.19
N GLU A 28 -9.49 12.60 -13.32
CA GLU A 28 -9.29 14.01 -13.65
C GLU A 28 -8.18 14.60 -12.76
N PRO A 29 -6.90 14.36 -13.12
CA PRO A 29 -5.76 14.84 -12.32
C PRO A 29 -5.74 16.36 -12.16
N ALA A 30 -6.25 17.10 -13.17
CA ALA A 30 -6.39 18.55 -13.14
C ALA A 30 -7.35 19.05 -12.04
N LEU A 31 -8.28 18.19 -11.60
CA LEU A 31 -9.21 18.49 -10.51
C LEU A 31 -8.75 17.87 -9.17
N GLY A 32 -7.55 17.28 -9.10
CA GLY A 32 -7.07 16.55 -7.92
C GLY A 32 -7.82 15.24 -7.67
N ILE A 33 -8.59 14.75 -8.65
CA ILE A 33 -9.35 13.50 -8.57
C ILE A 33 -8.52 12.40 -9.22
N GLY A 34 -7.79 11.68 -8.39
CA GLY A 34 -6.92 10.59 -8.82
C GLY A 34 -6.34 9.82 -7.63
N PRO A 35 -5.62 8.72 -7.89
CA PRO A 35 -4.94 7.91 -6.87
C PRO A 35 -3.77 8.63 -6.16
N ASP A 36 -3.47 9.85 -6.57
CA ASP A 36 -2.35 10.63 -6.02
C ASP A 36 -2.63 11.02 -4.57
N GLY A 37 -1.69 10.72 -3.66
CA GLY A 37 -1.75 11.18 -2.27
C GLY A 37 -1.88 10.10 -1.20
N ALA A 38 -2.05 8.82 -1.56
CA ALA A 38 -1.87 7.73 -0.61
C ALA A 38 -0.37 7.44 -0.41
N TRP A 39 0.18 7.89 0.71
CA TRP A 39 1.50 7.47 1.24
C TRP A 39 2.68 7.59 0.26
N GLY A 40 2.90 8.79 -0.27
CA GLY A 40 4.04 9.02 -1.15
C GLY A 40 3.93 8.33 -2.52
N LEU A 41 2.83 7.62 -2.78
CA LEU A 41 2.47 7.17 -4.12
C LEU A 41 1.91 8.36 -4.90
N SER A 42 2.47 8.56 -6.08
CA SER A 42 2.03 9.60 -7.00
C SER A 42 2.28 9.19 -8.45
N GLY A 43 1.79 9.98 -9.39
CA GLY A 43 2.07 9.80 -10.81
C GLY A 43 1.59 8.45 -11.34
N VAL A 44 0.50 7.92 -10.77
CA VAL A 44 -0.10 6.67 -11.23
C VAL A 44 -0.64 6.86 -12.63
N ARG A 45 -0.17 6.04 -13.56
CA ARG A 45 -0.58 6.07 -14.97
C ARG A 45 -1.20 4.73 -15.34
N ALA A 46 -2.45 4.74 -15.77
CA ALA A 46 -3.06 3.56 -16.36
C ALA A 46 -2.45 3.28 -17.74
N ARG A 47 -2.43 2.00 -18.12
CA ARG A 47 -2.03 1.56 -19.46
C ARG A 47 -3.11 1.88 -20.49
N LEU A 48 -4.38 1.67 -20.13
CA LEU A 48 -5.54 1.97 -20.97
C LEU A 48 -6.48 2.92 -20.23
N ARG A 49 -7.11 3.83 -20.98
CA ARG A 49 -8.07 4.83 -20.46
C ARG A 49 -9.49 4.68 -21.02
N THR A 50 -9.81 3.51 -21.55
CA THR A 50 -11.12 3.26 -22.16
C THR A 50 -12.21 3.02 -21.10
N PRO A 51 -13.47 3.40 -21.37
CA PRO A 51 -14.59 3.07 -20.51
C PRO A 51 -14.66 1.57 -20.19
N GLY A 52 -15.01 1.23 -18.96
CA GLY A 52 -15.11 -0.16 -18.50
C GLY A 52 -13.79 -0.79 -18.01
N THR A 53 -12.64 -0.13 -18.19
CA THR A 53 -11.37 -0.63 -17.65
C THR A 53 -11.20 -0.30 -16.17
N VAL A 54 -10.60 -1.23 -15.42
CA VAL A 54 -10.19 -1.06 -14.03
C VAL A 54 -8.70 -1.32 -13.92
N ALA A 55 -7.98 -0.39 -13.30
CA ALA A 55 -6.58 -0.54 -12.96
C ALA A 55 -6.44 -0.70 -11.45
N ARG A 56 -5.43 -1.46 -11.01
CA ARG A 56 -5.18 -1.75 -9.60
C ARG A 56 -3.70 -1.61 -9.26
N VAL A 57 -3.44 -1.03 -8.10
CA VAL A 57 -2.12 -0.87 -7.49
C VAL A 57 -2.16 -1.53 -6.13
N VAL A 58 -1.29 -2.51 -5.91
CA VAL A 58 -1.00 -3.04 -4.58
C VAL A 58 0.47 -2.78 -4.28
N VAL A 59 0.75 -2.07 -3.20
CA VAL A 59 2.12 -1.78 -2.74
C VAL A 59 2.23 -2.18 -1.28
N ARG A 60 3.25 -2.98 -0.96
CA ARG A 60 3.59 -3.32 0.42
C ARG A 60 5.03 -2.92 0.70
N SER A 61 5.25 -2.23 1.82
CA SER A 61 6.58 -1.94 2.32
C SER A 61 6.84 -2.77 3.55
N ASP A 62 7.76 -3.73 3.42
CA ASP A 62 8.26 -4.48 4.57
C ASP A 62 9.23 -3.60 5.41
N ALA A 63 9.60 -2.40 4.92
CA ALA A 63 10.41 -1.43 5.65
C ALA A 63 9.61 -0.72 6.76
N GLN A 64 8.28 -0.86 6.70
CA GLN A 64 7.35 -0.38 7.72
C GLN A 64 6.19 -1.37 7.88
N PRO A 65 6.43 -2.51 8.56
CA PRO A 65 5.42 -3.54 8.68
C PRO A 65 4.21 -3.05 9.48
N THR A 66 3.01 -3.22 8.94
CA THR A 66 1.77 -3.04 9.70
C THR A 66 1.53 -4.30 10.52
N GLY A 67 1.34 -4.17 11.83
CA GLY A 67 0.93 -5.30 12.68
C GLY A 67 -0.41 -5.89 12.22
N PRO A 68 -0.63 -7.20 12.39
CA PRO A 68 -1.88 -7.82 11.98
C PRO A 68 -3.06 -7.32 12.85
N LEU A 69 -4.12 -6.82 12.21
CA LEU A 69 -5.45 -6.72 12.81
C LEU A 69 -6.10 -8.12 12.73
N THR A 70 -5.75 -9.03 13.65
CA THR A 70 -6.43 -10.33 13.75
C THR A 70 -7.76 -10.16 14.46
N THR A 71 -8.86 -10.24 13.70
CA THR A 71 -10.21 -10.33 14.26
C THR A 71 -10.54 -11.81 14.43
N ALA A 72 -10.46 -12.34 15.66
CA ALA A 72 -10.94 -13.69 15.94
C ALA A 72 -12.46 -13.64 16.19
N LEU A 73 -13.23 -14.40 15.42
CA LEU A 73 -14.69 -14.41 15.46
C LEU A 73 -15.13 -15.70 16.16
N GLN A 74 -15.55 -15.59 17.43
CA GLN A 74 -16.13 -16.73 18.17
C GLN A 74 -17.65 -16.58 18.19
N ARG A 75 -18.36 -17.57 17.61
CA ARG A 75 -19.82 -17.70 17.78
C ARG A 75 -20.07 -18.50 19.05
N SER A 76 -20.82 -17.94 20.00
CA SER A 76 -21.52 -18.71 21.03
C SER A 76 -23.01 -18.60 20.78
N THR A 77 -23.72 -19.73 20.86
CA THR A 77 -25.18 -19.78 20.88
C THR A 77 -25.63 -20.04 22.31
N ASP A 78 -25.94 -19.00 23.07
CA ASP A 78 -26.66 -19.16 24.33
C ASP A 78 -28.16 -19.24 24.03
N ALA A 79 -28.67 -20.47 23.99
CA ALA A 79 -30.08 -20.77 23.88
C ALA A 79 -30.70 -20.87 25.28
N THR A 80 -30.86 -19.76 26.00
CA THR A 80 -31.72 -19.75 27.20
C THR A 80 -32.38 -18.39 27.42
N SER A 81 -33.64 -18.30 26.96
CA SER A 81 -34.71 -17.41 27.44
C SER A 81 -34.60 -15.89 27.26
N ALA A 82 -34.84 -15.41 26.03
CA ALA A 82 -35.40 -14.08 25.74
C ALA A 82 -36.03 -14.08 24.32
N PRO A 83 -37.13 -13.37 24.03
CA PRO A 83 -37.75 -13.32 22.71
C PRO A 83 -36.97 -12.37 21.79
N SER A 84 -35.71 -12.69 21.52
CA SER A 84 -34.86 -12.23 20.40
C SER A 84 -33.44 -12.72 20.69
N PRO A 85 -32.79 -13.50 19.82
CA PRO A 85 -31.40 -13.87 20.02
C PRO A 85 -30.53 -12.61 19.95
N ALA A 86 -30.04 -12.15 21.10
CA ALA A 86 -29.05 -11.09 21.18
C ALA A 86 -27.68 -11.68 20.81
N LEU A 87 -27.16 -11.32 19.63
CA LEU A 87 -25.79 -11.61 19.23
C LEU A 87 -24.82 -10.77 20.06
N VAL A 88 -24.22 -11.36 21.09
CA VAL A 88 -23.13 -10.72 21.85
C VAL A 88 -21.81 -10.96 21.11
N LEU A 89 -21.23 -9.89 20.56
CA LEU A 89 -19.94 -9.93 19.88
C LEU A 89 -18.81 -9.62 20.88
N VAL A 90 -18.15 -10.65 21.41
CA VAL A 90 -16.95 -10.47 22.24
C VAL A 90 -15.71 -10.42 21.33
N ARG A 91 -14.95 -9.31 21.39
CA ARG A 91 -13.70 -9.12 20.62
C ARG A 91 -12.51 -9.32 21.55
N HIS A 92 -11.72 -10.37 21.33
CA HIS A 92 -10.44 -10.56 21.99
C HIS A 92 -9.30 -10.07 21.07
N ALA A 93 -8.48 -9.16 21.57
CA ALA A 93 -7.22 -8.80 20.92
C ALA A 93 -6.16 -9.84 21.32
N LEU A 94 -5.68 -10.62 20.35
CA LEU A 94 -4.51 -11.48 20.56
C LEU A 94 -3.22 -10.61 20.59
N PRO A 95 -2.16 -11.04 21.30
CA PRO A 95 -0.86 -10.40 21.18
C PRO A 95 -0.38 -10.45 19.72
N ALA A 96 -0.33 -9.29 19.06
CA ALA A 96 0.13 -9.20 17.69
C ALA A 96 1.65 -9.42 17.63
N VAL A 97 2.10 -10.46 16.93
CA VAL A 97 3.50 -10.58 16.52
C VAL A 97 3.76 -9.48 15.49
N THR A 98 4.56 -8.48 15.86
CA THR A 98 4.95 -7.41 14.94
C THR A 98 5.91 -8.00 13.90
N PRO A 99 5.62 -7.90 12.58
CA PRO A 99 6.53 -8.44 11.57
C PRO A 99 7.88 -7.73 11.63
N LEU A 100 8.97 -8.47 11.35
CA LEU A 100 10.31 -7.89 11.31
C LEU A 100 10.46 -6.98 10.09
N ARG A 101 11.07 -5.81 10.28
CA ARG A 101 11.39 -4.86 9.21
C ARG A 101 12.36 -5.49 8.19
N ALA A 102 12.08 -5.33 6.90
CA ALA A 102 13.00 -5.68 5.81
C ALA A 102 13.00 -4.57 4.74
N PRO A 103 14.13 -4.27 4.06
CA PRO A 103 14.18 -3.22 3.05
C PRO A 103 13.63 -3.72 1.70
N THR A 104 12.41 -4.24 1.71
CA THR A 104 11.73 -4.85 0.57
C THR A 104 10.46 -4.09 0.25
N LEU A 105 10.34 -3.67 -1.01
CA LEU A 105 9.15 -3.08 -1.59
C LEU A 105 8.49 -4.12 -2.51
N GLN A 106 7.26 -4.50 -2.20
CA GLN A 106 6.47 -5.41 -3.03
C GLN A 106 5.43 -4.62 -3.81
N VAL A 107 5.34 -4.86 -5.11
CA VAL A 107 4.47 -4.11 -6.01
C VAL A 107 3.74 -5.07 -6.94
N THR A 108 2.41 -5.02 -6.94
CA THR A 108 1.56 -5.70 -7.91
C THR A 108 0.75 -4.68 -8.70
N LEU A 109 0.92 -4.67 -10.02
CA LEU A 109 0.32 -3.70 -10.93
C LEU A 109 -0.56 -4.39 -11.98
N THR A 110 -1.83 -4.01 -12.03
CA THR A 110 -2.79 -4.47 -13.05
C THR A 110 -3.31 -3.28 -13.84
N GLY A 111 -3.13 -3.26 -15.15
CA GLY A 111 -3.55 -2.16 -16.02
C GLY A 111 -2.82 -0.84 -15.76
N VAL A 112 -1.65 -0.86 -15.12
CA VAL A 112 -0.85 0.32 -14.76
C VAL A 112 0.46 0.31 -15.56
N SER A 113 0.83 1.45 -16.12
CA SER A 113 2.06 1.68 -16.90
C SER A 113 3.10 2.52 -16.15
N GLY A 114 2.69 3.24 -15.09
CA GLY A 114 3.60 4.07 -14.31
C GLY A 114 3.14 4.26 -12.86
N LEU A 115 4.11 4.29 -11.95
CA LEU A 115 3.92 4.57 -10.52
C LEU A 115 5.17 5.27 -9.97
N VAL A 116 4.98 6.30 -9.15
CA VAL A 116 6.04 6.93 -8.36
C VAL A 116 5.88 6.51 -6.91
N VAL A 117 6.97 6.19 -6.24
CA VAL A 117 7.02 5.83 -4.82
C VAL A 117 8.03 6.74 -4.11
N ASP A 118 7.58 7.47 -3.09
CA ASP A 118 8.45 8.16 -2.13
C ASP A 118 9.00 7.15 -1.12
N MET A 119 10.29 6.84 -1.21
CA MET A 119 10.92 5.79 -0.42
C MET A 119 11.03 6.14 1.08
N PRO A 120 11.42 7.37 1.47
CA PRO A 120 11.30 7.84 2.85
C PRO A 120 9.89 7.74 3.41
N GLY A 121 8.88 8.20 2.66
CA GLY A 121 7.47 8.02 2.99
C GLY A 121 7.13 6.55 3.18
N ALA A 122 7.71 5.67 2.36
CA ALA A 122 7.55 4.23 2.43
C ALA A 122 8.29 3.55 3.61
N GLY A 123 8.91 4.30 4.52
CA GLY A 123 9.64 3.79 5.68
C GLY A 123 11.08 3.34 5.38
N PHE A 124 11.59 3.66 4.18
CA PHE A 124 12.97 3.36 3.84
C PHE A 124 13.94 4.39 4.42
N ARG A 125 15.07 3.92 4.94
CA ARG A 125 16.13 4.75 5.50
C ARG A 125 17.09 5.20 4.40
N ARG A 126 17.64 6.40 4.55
CA ARG A 126 18.64 6.93 3.61
C ARG A 126 19.85 5.99 3.53
N GLY A 127 20.32 5.75 2.31
CA GLY A 127 21.49 4.91 2.03
C GLY A 127 21.28 3.41 2.20
N GLU A 128 20.10 2.95 2.63
CA GLU A 128 19.86 1.52 2.74
C GLU A 128 19.68 0.86 1.37
N PRO A 129 20.13 -0.38 1.18
CA PRO A 129 19.87 -1.12 -0.06
C PRO A 129 18.38 -1.38 -0.20
N VAL A 130 17.86 -1.30 -1.42
CA VAL A 130 16.42 -1.52 -1.69
C VAL A 130 16.25 -2.80 -2.49
N THR A 131 15.37 -3.69 -2.04
CA THR A 131 14.90 -4.82 -2.84
C THR A 131 13.49 -4.51 -3.36
N VAL A 132 13.27 -4.71 -4.66
CA VAL A 132 11.96 -4.59 -5.30
C VAL A 132 11.51 -5.96 -5.79
N VAL A 133 10.33 -6.39 -5.33
CA VAL A 133 9.61 -7.56 -5.85
C VAL A 133 8.42 -7.03 -6.63
N GLY A 134 8.44 -7.16 -7.95
CA GLY A 134 7.43 -6.58 -8.82
C GLY A 134 6.72 -7.63 -9.67
N THR A 135 5.39 -7.61 -9.64
CA THR A 135 4.53 -8.39 -10.54
C THR A 135 3.64 -7.43 -11.33
N THR A 136 3.56 -7.60 -12.64
CA THR A 136 2.69 -6.78 -13.48
C THR A 136 2.11 -7.56 -14.65
N ASP A 137 0.93 -7.17 -15.10
CA ASP A 137 0.22 -7.75 -16.25
C ASP A 137 0.66 -7.16 -17.61
N GLY A 138 1.74 -6.38 -17.63
CA GLY A 138 2.36 -5.82 -18.82
C GLY A 138 3.38 -4.73 -18.48
N PRO A 139 4.05 -4.11 -19.47
CA PRO A 139 5.14 -3.18 -19.19
C PRO A 139 4.73 -2.02 -18.27
N ALA A 140 5.54 -1.78 -17.24
CA ALA A 140 5.36 -0.70 -16.28
C ALA A 140 6.70 -0.08 -15.84
N VAL A 141 6.68 1.22 -15.55
CA VAL A 141 7.84 1.94 -14.99
C VAL A 141 7.53 2.40 -13.58
N LEU A 142 8.32 1.90 -12.64
CA LEU A 142 8.31 2.31 -11.24
C LEU A 142 9.43 3.33 -11.02
N ARG A 143 9.06 4.52 -10.54
CA ARG A 143 10.01 5.59 -10.19
C ARG A 143 10.14 5.69 -8.67
N LEU A 144 11.25 5.22 -8.14
CA LEU A 144 11.57 5.32 -6.72
C LEU A 144 12.26 6.65 -6.46
N THR A 145 11.77 7.43 -5.51
CA THR A 145 12.25 8.78 -5.20
C THR A 145 12.69 8.91 -3.75
N GLY A 146 13.50 9.94 -3.44
CA GLY A 146 13.99 10.18 -2.09
C GLY A 146 15.12 9.23 -1.65
N LEU A 147 15.76 8.54 -2.60
CA LEU A 147 16.92 7.70 -2.32
C LEU A 147 18.19 8.55 -2.20
N THR A 148 19.22 8.00 -1.55
CA THR A 148 20.56 8.57 -1.66
C THR A 148 21.11 8.29 -3.06
N ALA A 149 21.79 9.28 -3.66
CA ALA A 149 22.42 9.08 -4.96
C ALA A 149 23.37 7.87 -4.95
N GLY A 150 23.29 7.04 -5.99
CA GLY A 150 24.09 5.83 -6.11
C GLY A 150 23.58 4.61 -5.31
N THR A 151 22.52 4.76 -4.49
CA THR A 151 21.86 3.62 -3.82
C THR A 151 21.51 2.54 -4.85
N GLN A 152 21.86 1.29 -4.53
CA GLN A 152 21.53 0.14 -5.36
C GLN A 152 20.12 -0.34 -5.06
N VAL A 153 19.35 -0.53 -6.12
CA VAL A 153 18.03 -1.13 -6.12
C VAL A 153 18.14 -2.48 -6.81
N GLN A 154 17.96 -3.56 -6.05
CA GLN A 154 17.90 -4.92 -6.56
C GLN A 154 16.46 -5.24 -6.97
N VAL A 155 16.24 -5.55 -8.24
CA VAL A 155 14.96 -6.08 -8.71
C VAL A 155 15.03 -7.60 -8.67
N VAL A 156 14.11 -8.26 -7.99
CA VAL A 156 14.07 -9.73 -7.95
C VAL A 156 13.74 -10.26 -9.34
N GLY A 157 14.59 -11.13 -9.88
CA GLY A 157 14.47 -11.64 -11.25
C GLY A 157 14.83 -10.61 -12.34
N GLY A 158 15.34 -9.43 -11.98
CA GLY A 158 15.64 -8.34 -12.91
C GLY A 158 17.02 -7.72 -12.70
N PRO A 159 17.34 -6.64 -13.45
CA PRO A 159 18.61 -5.96 -13.33
C PRO A 159 18.74 -5.18 -12.02
N ARG A 160 19.98 -4.90 -11.63
CA ARG A 160 20.29 -3.89 -10.60
C ARG A 160 20.18 -2.51 -11.21
N VAL A 161 19.47 -1.61 -10.54
CA VAL A 161 19.34 -0.20 -10.90
C VAL A 161 20.03 0.64 -9.85
N ARG A 162 20.62 1.78 -10.25
CA ARG A 162 21.17 2.75 -9.31
C ARG A 162 20.31 4.00 -9.30
N ALA A 163 20.13 4.58 -8.12
CA ALA A 163 19.59 5.92 -8.00
C ALA A 163 20.56 6.92 -8.65
N ASP A 164 20.03 7.82 -9.47
CA ASP A 164 20.79 8.89 -10.11
C ASP A 164 21.22 9.98 -9.10
N ARG A 165 21.81 11.07 -9.60
CA ARG A 165 22.24 12.20 -8.75
C ARG A 165 21.07 12.92 -8.06
N ALA A 166 19.85 12.79 -8.57
CA ALA A 166 18.64 13.33 -7.97
C ALA A 166 18.02 12.39 -6.92
N GLY A 167 18.62 11.22 -6.67
CA GLY A 167 18.06 10.23 -5.75
C GLY A 167 16.87 9.48 -6.34
N VAL A 168 16.84 9.33 -7.67
CA VAL A 168 15.74 8.67 -8.40
C VAL A 168 16.24 7.39 -9.07
N ALA A 169 15.52 6.29 -8.86
CA ALA A 169 15.75 5.03 -9.57
C ALA A 169 14.55 4.68 -10.46
N HIS A 170 14.81 4.36 -11.72
CA HIS A 170 13.81 3.93 -12.69
C HIS A 170 13.84 2.42 -12.85
N VAL A 171 12.88 1.73 -12.25
CA VAL A 171 12.73 0.28 -12.29
C VAL A 171 11.71 -0.08 -13.37
N ARG A 172 12.11 -0.89 -14.35
CA ARG A 172 11.20 -1.46 -15.34
C ARG A 172 10.67 -2.80 -14.84
N LEU A 173 9.37 -2.98 -14.92
CA LEU A 173 8.65 -4.22 -14.59
C LEU A 173 7.95 -4.72 -15.86
N GLY A 174 7.95 -6.04 -16.08
CA GLY A 174 7.34 -6.69 -17.24
C GLY A 174 8.33 -7.46 -18.10
#